data_AF-A0A5M4D1P8-F1
#
_entry.id   AF-A0A5M4D1P8-F1
#
_cell.length_a   1.000
_cell.length_b   1.000
_cell.length_c   1.000
_cell.angle_alpha   90.00
_cell.angle_beta   90.00
_cell.angle_gamma   90.00
#
_symmetry.space_group_name_H-M   'P 1'
#
loop_
_entity.id
_entity.type
_entity.pdbx_description
1 polymer ?
#
loop_
_entity_poly.entity_id
_entity_poly.type
_entity_poly.pdbx_seq_one_letter_code
_entity_poly.pdbx_strand_id
1 'polypeptide(L)'
;MRPFVRLAETVHIVALALWLSALITGALVAVTIFTTMRELAPTFGFFHAYTGAHADLGAGFIQARVFALADITQFAACSLAMLSFIAAVAIGRAVARASTMVRATLLACALTMFSYQYFILAPRMDTNARAYWKAARAGDSEQARLLHAKFMEDHPASTRTHGFILLFVSGTLVASTWTLSGGRPCPEEAR
;
A
#
# COMPACT_ATOMS: atom_id res chain seq x y z
N MET A 1 -0.39 -17.64 -27.42
CA MET A 1 -1.14 -17.51 -26.14
C MET A 1 -2.63 -17.41 -26.45
N ARG A 2 -3.47 -18.13 -25.71
CA ARG A 2 -4.94 -18.03 -25.82
C ARG A 2 -5.39 -16.61 -25.42
N PRO A 3 -6.46 -16.05 -26.03
CA PRO A 3 -6.90 -14.68 -25.78
C PRO A 3 -7.19 -14.42 -24.29
N PHE A 4 -7.79 -15.40 -23.60
CA PHE A 4 -8.08 -15.30 -22.16
C PHE A 4 -6.82 -15.19 -21.28
N VAL A 5 -5.72 -15.88 -21.63
CA VAL A 5 -4.46 -15.77 -20.88
C VAL A 5 -3.86 -14.39 -21.05
N ARG A 6 -3.93 -13.82 -22.27
CA ARG A 6 -3.46 -12.45 -22.52
C ARG A 6 -4.25 -11.43 -21.70
N LEU A 7 -5.58 -11.56 -21.70
CA LEU A 7 -6.43 -10.68 -20.90
C LEU A 7 -6.10 -10.77 -19.41
N ALA A 8 -5.96 -11.97 -18.86
CA ALA A 8 -5.62 -12.18 -17.45
C ALA A 8 -4.25 -11.57 -17.09
N GLU A 9 -3.23 -11.76 -17.94
CA GLU A 9 -1.90 -11.15 -17.75
C GLU A 9 -1.96 -9.62 -17.85
N THR A 10 -2.72 -9.06 -18.79
CA THR A 10 -2.91 -7.60 -18.89
C THR A 10 -3.58 -7.04 -17.63
N VAL A 11 -4.68 -7.65 -17.18
CA VAL A 11 -5.37 -7.23 -15.94
C VAL A 11 -4.41 -7.33 -14.74
N HIS A 12 -3.62 -8.39 -14.65
CA HIS A 12 -2.64 -8.58 -13.58
C HIS A 12 -1.62 -7.45 -13.52
N ILE A 13 -1.01 -7.11 -14.65
CA ILE A 13 0.01 -6.04 -14.72
C ILE A 13 -0.60 -4.68 -14.40
N VAL A 14 -1.78 -4.38 -14.94
CA VAL A 14 -2.49 -3.13 -14.65
C VAL A 14 -2.82 -3.04 -13.16
N ALA A 15 -3.33 -4.13 -12.56
CA ALA A 15 -3.63 -4.18 -11.14
C ALA A 15 -2.38 -3.98 -10.26
N LEU A 16 -1.25 -4.63 -10.58
CA LEU A 16 0.01 -4.40 -9.88
C LEU A 16 0.50 -2.95 -10.02
N ALA A 17 0.37 -2.35 -11.20
CA ALA A 17 0.75 -0.95 -11.42
C ALA A 17 -0.12 0.02 -10.62
N LEU A 18 -1.44 -0.22 -10.56
CA LEU A 18 -2.36 0.56 -9.73
C LEU A 18 -2.05 0.42 -8.24
N TRP A 19 -1.75 -0.80 -7.79
CA TRP A 19 -1.32 -1.05 -6.41
C TRP A 19 -0.03 -0.29 -6.09
N LEU A 20 0.97 -0.39 -6.95
CA LEU A 20 2.25 0.31 -6.80
C LEU A 20 2.07 1.83 -6.77
N SER A 21 1.23 2.37 -7.65
CA SER A 21 0.91 3.80 -7.70
C SER A 21 0.29 4.27 -6.39
N ALA A 22 -0.67 3.52 -5.82
CA ALA A 22 -1.32 3.89 -4.56
C ALA A 22 -0.30 4.01 -3.39
N LEU A 23 0.65 3.08 -3.32
CA LEU A 23 1.74 3.10 -2.33
C LEU A 23 2.62 4.34 -2.47
N ILE A 24 3.10 4.60 -3.70
CA ILE A 24 4.02 5.72 -3.97
C ILE A 24 3.31 7.05 -3.74
N THR A 25 2.11 7.23 -4.29
CA THR A 25 1.33 8.46 -4.13
C THR A 25 1.00 8.70 -2.66
N GLY A 26 0.58 7.67 -1.91
CA GLY A 26 0.31 7.80 -0.48
C GLY A 26 1.52 8.29 0.32
N ALA A 27 2.71 7.75 0.03
CA ALA A 27 3.96 8.16 0.67
C ALA A 27 4.38 9.59 0.30
N LEU A 28 4.30 9.96 -0.99
CA LEU A 28 4.64 11.31 -1.46
C LEU A 28 3.72 12.37 -0.86
N VAL A 29 2.41 12.11 -0.86
CA VAL A 29 1.43 13.03 -0.27
C VAL A 29 1.68 13.20 1.23
N ALA A 30 2.01 12.13 1.96
CA ALA A 30 2.37 12.23 3.37
C ALA A 30 3.58 13.15 3.59
N VAL A 31 4.67 12.94 2.85
CA VAL A 31 5.88 13.78 2.98
C VAL A 31 5.55 15.24 2.70
N THR A 32 4.80 15.54 1.64
CA THR A 32 4.40 16.92 1.30
C THR A 32 3.55 17.54 2.41
N ILE A 33 2.50 16.86 2.86
CA ILE A 33 1.58 17.42 3.87
C ILE A 33 2.30 17.66 5.19
N PHE A 34 3.10 16.71 5.68
CA PHE A 34 3.80 16.87 6.96
C PHE A 34 4.86 17.98 6.90
N THR A 35 5.63 18.07 5.81
CA THR A 35 6.62 19.14 5.63
C THR A 35 5.94 20.51 5.57
N THR A 36 4.93 20.67 4.71
CA THR A 36 4.21 21.94 4.56
C THR A 36 3.51 22.36 5.85
N MET A 37 2.89 21.44 6.59
CA MET A 37 2.24 21.77 7.87
C MET A 37 3.24 22.23 8.92
N ARG A 38 4.44 21.64 8.97
CA ARG A 38 5.49 22.06 9.90
C ARG A 38 6.06 23.43 9.55
N GLU A 39 6.25 23.71 8.26
CA GLU A 39 6.70 25.01 7.77
C GLU A 39 5.70 26.13 8.06
N LEU A 40 4.40 25.87 7.83
CA LEU A 40 3.34 26.85 8.07
C LEU A 40 3.02 27.04 9.55
N ALA A 41 3.32 26.04 10.39
CA ALA A 41 2.98 26.00 11.81
C ALA A 41 1.55 26.50 12.12
N PRO A 42 0.51 26.00 11.41
CA PRO A 42 -0.83 26.56 11.52
C PRO A 42 -1.42 26.26 12.89
N THR A 43 -2.29 27.16 13.36
CA THR A 43 -3.21 26.87 14.46
C THR A 43 -4.59 26.55 13.90
N PHE A 44 -5.34 25.70 14.59
CA PHE A 44 -6.65 25.24 14.12
C PHE A 44 -7.70 25.59 15.16
N GLY A 45 -8.68 26.40 14.79
CA GLY A 45 -9.76 26.80 15.72
C GLY A 45 -10.53 25.61 16.29
N PHE A 46 -10.64 24.52 15.53
CA PHE A 46 -11.26 23.28 15.99
C PHE A 46 -10.48 22.53 17.08
N PHE A 47 -9.18 22.83 17.23
CA PHE A 47 -8.30 22.28 18.25
C PHE A 47 -7.74 23.40 19.15
N HIS A 48 -8.47 24.51 19.32
CA HIS A 48 -7.97 25.71 20.03
C HIS A 48 -7.52 25.46 21.47
N ALA A 49 -8.09 24.44 22.14
CA ALA A 49 -7.74 24.07 23.51
C ALA A 49 -6.51 23.14 23.60
N TYR A 50 -6.04 22.61 22.47
CA TYR A 50 -4.83 21.78 22.43
C TYR A 50 -3.59 22.67 22.52
N THR A 51 -2.62 22.26 23.34
CA THR A 51 -1.39 23.03 23.58
C THR A 51 -0.14 22.42 22.93
N GLY A 52 -0.28 21.27 22.27
CA GLY A 52 0.84 20.59 21.59
C GLY A 52 1.06 21.08 20.15
N ALA A 53 1.87 20.33 19.39
CA ALA A 53 2.20 20.70 18.02
C ALA A 53 0.99 20.56 17.07
N HIS A 54 0.38 21.69 16.68
CA HIS A 54 -0.76 21.71 15.76
C HIS A 54 -0.41 21.19 14.36
N ALA A 55 0.82 21.42 13.90
CA ALA A 55 1.27 21.01 12.56
C ALA A 55 1.08 19.50 12.33
N ASP A 56 1.65 18.67 13.21
CA ASP A 56 1.56 17.20 13.09
C ASP A 56 0.13 16.70 13.31
N LEU A 57 -0.62 17.36 14.20
CA LEU A 57 -2.04 17.07 14.43
C LEU A 57 -2.86 17.26 13.15
N GLY A 58 -2.73 18.42 12.51
CA GLY A 58 -3.44 18.76 11.28
C GLY A 58 -3.01 17.89 10.10
N ALA A 59 -1.70 17.65 9.96
CA ALA A 59 -1.14 16.75 8.96
C ALA A 59 -1.73 15.35 9.07
N GLY A 60 -1.68 14.74 10.26
CA GLY A 60 -2.26 13.43 10.51
C GLY A 60 -3.76 13.37 10.22
N PHE A 61 -4.51 14.40 10.61
CA PHE A 61 -5.96 14.47 10.39
C PHE A 61 -6.33 14.49 8.89
N ILE A 62 -5.60 15.23 8.07
CA ILE A 62 -5.81 15.27 6.62
C ILE A 62 -5.32 13.96 5.97
N GLN A 63 -4.12 13.53 6.35
CA GLN A 63 -3.48 12.35 5.77
C GLN A 63 -4.29 11.07 5.99
N ALA A 64 -5.03 10.95 7.11
CA ALA A 64 -5.87 9.78 7.36
C ALA A 64 -6.92 9.53 6.27
N ARG A 65 -7.45 10.60 5.65
CA ARG A 65 -8.40 10.46 4.53
C ARG A 65 -7.71 9.98 3.26
N VAL A 66 -6.49 10.45 3.02
CA VAL A 66 -5.65 10.01 1.90
C VAL A 66 -5.30 8.54 2.06
N PHE A 67 -4.89 8.12 3.26
CA PHE A 67 -4.60 6.71 3.55
C PHE A 67 -5.83 5.82 3.42
N ALA A 68 -7.01 6.25 3.87
CA ALA A 68 -8.24 5.47 3.67
C ALA A 68 -8.53 5.23 2.17
N LEU A 69 -8.36 6.24 1.31
CA LEU A 69 -8.52 6.08 -0.14
C LEU A 69 -7.43 5.18 -0.74
N ALA A 70 -6.19 5.32 -0.27
CA ALA A 70 -5.10 4.46 -0.68
C ALA A 70 -5.38 3.00 -0.31
N ASP A 71 -5.84 2.73 0.91
CA ASP A 71 -6.17 1.40 1.41
C ASP A 71 -7.29 0.71 0.60
N ILE A 72 -8.34 1.46 0.23
CA ILE A 72 -9.39 0.97 -0.66
C ILE A 72 -8.81 0.61 -2.03
N THR A 73 -7.96 1.47 -2.58
CA THR A 73 -7.32 1.25 -3.89
C THR A 73 -6.40 0.03 -3.86
N GLN A 74 -5.59 -0.09 -2.81
CA GLN A 74 -4.70 -1.23 -2.59
C GLN A 74 -5.50 -2.53 -2.46
N PHE A 75 -6.59 -2.55 -1.71
CA PHE A 75 -7.44 -3.73 -1.53
C PHE A 75 -8.07 -4.19 -2.86
N ALA A 76 -8.60 -3.25 -3.65
CA ALA A 76 -9.14 -3.56 -4.97
C ALA A 76 -8.06 -4.07 -5.92
N ALA A 77 -6.91 -3.39 -5.96
CA ALA A 77 -5.81 -3.73 -6.84
C ALA A 77 -5.15 -5.08 -6.47
N CYS A 78 -4.95 -5.37 -5.18
CA CYS A 78 -4.38 -6.64 -4.75
C CYS A 78 -5.31 -7.82 -5.06
N SER A 79 -6.62 -7.63 -4.88
CA SER A 79 -7.64 -8.63 -5.20
C SER A 79 -7.66 -8.93 -6.69
N LEU A 80 -7.66 -7.89 -7.54
CA LEU A 80 -7.58 -8.05 -8.99
C LEU A 80 -6.29 -8.74 -9.43
N ALA A 81 -5.13 -8.33 -8.88
CA ALA A 81 -3.84 -8.93 -9.19
C ALA A 81 -3.80 -10.42 -8.81
N MET A 82 -4.34 -10.79 -7.65
CA MET A 82 -4.41 -12.18 -7.20
C MET A 82 -5.32 -13.02 -8.11
N LEU A 83 -6.54 -12.58 -8.36
CA LEU A 83 -7.52 -13.32 -9.16
C LEU A 83 -7.05 -13.49 -10.61
N SER A 84 -6.50 -12.44 -11.21
CA SER A 84 -5.99 -12.50 -12.57
C SER A 84 -4.73 -13.38 -12.70
N PHE A 85 -3.87 -13.40 -11.68
CA PHE A 85 -2.73 -14.32 -11.62
C PHE A 85 -3.19 -15.78 -11.56
N ILE A 86 -4.13 -16.09 -10.67
CA ILE A 86 -4.72 -17.43 -10.55
C ILE A 86 -5.35 -17.85 -11.88
N ALA A 87 -6.12 -16.97 -12.52
CA ALA A 87 -6.73 -17.25 -13.83
C ALA A 87 -5.68 -17.51 -14.92
N ALA A 88 -4.63 -16.71 -14.99
CA ALA A 88 -3.53 -16.91 -15.96
C ALA A 88 -2.85 -18.27 -15.77
N VAL A 89 -2.57 -18.66 -14.52
CA VAL A 89 -1.93 -19.95 -14.18
C VAL A 89 -2.86 -21.12 -14.49
N ALA A 90 -4.13 -21.04 -14.10
CA ALA A 90 -5.11 -22.12 -14.28
C ALA A 90 -5.41 -22.39 -15.77
N ILE A 91 -5.53 -21.33 -16.59
CA ILE A 91 -5.83 -21.44 -18.02
C ILE A 91 -4.56 -21.80 -18.82
N GLY A 92 -3.40 -21.29 -18.40
CA GLY A 92 -2.14 -21.36 -19.13
C GLY A 92 -1.28 -22.60 -18.86
N ARG A 93 -1.60 -23.43 -17.85
CA ARG A 93 -0.83 -24.64 -17.44
C ARG A 93 0.70 -24.43 -17.41
N ALA A 94 1.16 -23.30 -16.86
CA ALA A 94 2.58 -22.92 -16.79
C ALA A 94 3.19 -23.05 -15.39
N VAL A 95 2.57 -23.84 -14.50
CA VAL A 95 2.99 -23.99 -13.09
C VAL A 95 4.46 -24.43 -12.95
N ALA A 96 5.00 -25.18 -13.92
CA ALA A 96 6.36 -25.69 -13.89
C ALA A 96 7.47 -24.70 -14.32
N ARG A 97 7.14 -23.44 -14.64
CA ARG A 97 8.16 -22.45 -15.01
C ARG A 97 8.68 -21.71 -13.78
N ALA A 98 10.01 -21.64 -13.65
CA ALA A 98 10.67 -20.89 -12.57
C ALA A 98 10.15 -19.44 -12.46
N SER A 99 9.86 -18.77 -13.59
CA SER A 99 9.28 -17.42 -13.58
C SER A 99 7.91 -17.34 -12.91
N THR A 100 7.07 -18.38 -13.05
CA THR A 100 5.76 -18.44 -12.41
C THR A 100 5.90 -18.64 -10.90
N MET A 101 6.86 -19.47 -10.48
CA MET A 101 7.16 -19.66 -9.05
C MET A 101 7.67 -18.37 -8.40
N VAL A 102 8.59 -17.66 -9.05
CA VAL A 102 9.09 -16.35 -8.57
C VAL A 102 7.95 -15.35 -8.42
N ARG A 103 7.09 -15.20 -9.44
CA ARG A 103 5.92 -14.32 -9.39
C ARG A 103 4.96 -14.69 -8.26
N ALA A 104 4.67 -15.99 -8.11
CA ALA A 104 3.78 -16.50 -7.06
C ALA A 104 4.32 -16.18 -5.66
N THR A 105 5.60 -16.44 -5.42
CA THR A 105 6.25 -16.17 -4.13
C THR A 105 6.24 -14.69 -3.80
N LEU A 106 6.63 -13.82 -4.73
CA LEU A 106 6.63 -12.37 -4.51
C LEU A 106 5.22 -11.84 -4.25
N LEU A 107 4.23 -12.27 -5.03
CA LEU A 107 2.83 -11.88 -4.83
C LEU A 107 2.30 -12.38 -3.47
N ALA A 108 2.61 -13.62 -3.08
CA ALA A 108 2.21 -14.16 -1.79
C ALA A 108 2.84 -13.39 -0.61
N CYS A 109 4.12 -13.03 -0.71
CA CYS A 109 4.78 -12.17 0.28
C CYS A 109 4.14 -10.78 0.36
N ALA A 110 3.83 -10.16 -0.79
CA ALA A 110 3.12 -8.88 -0.84
C ALA A 110 1.74 -8.96 -0.16
N LEU A 111 0.95 -9.99 -0.48
CA LEU A 111 -0.37 -10.21 0.11
C LEU A 111 -0.31 -10.47 1.61
N THR A 112 0.71 -11.21 2.08
CA THR A 112 0.93 -11.47 3.51
C THR A 112 1.21 -10.16 4.25
N MET A 113 2.14 -9.34 3.72
CA MET A 113 2.48 -8.04 4.32
C MET A 113 1.29 -7.08 4.28
N PHE A 114 0.55 -7.04 3.17
CA PHE A 114 -0.65 -6.23 3.05
C PHE A 114 -1.74 -6.67 4.02
N SER A 115 -1.94 -7.97 4.21
CA SER A 115 -2.93 -8.49 5.18
C SER A 115 -2.55 -8.10 6.60
N TYR A 116 -1.27 -8.21 6.97
CA TYR A 116 -0.79 -7.75 8.27
C TYR A 116 -0.99 -6.24 8.46
N GLN A 117 -0.67 -5.44 7.43
CA GLN A 117 -0.92 -4.00 7.45
C GLN A 117 -2.40 -3.67 7.62
N TYR A 118 -3.26 -4.23 6.76
CA TYR A 118 -4.66 -3.84 6.62
C TYR A 118 -5.53 -4.34 7.78
N PHE A 119 -5.29 -5.56 8.26
CA PHE A 119 -6.13 -6.18 9.29
C PHE A 119 -5.60 -6.00 10.72
N ILE A 120 -4.31 -5.69 10.91
CA ILE A 120 -3.71 -5.61 12.24
C ILE A 120 -3.18 -4.20 12.53
N LEU A 121 -2.23 -3.69 11.73
CA LEU A 121 -1.59 -2.41 12.03
C LEU A 121 -2.52 -1.21 11.79
N ALA A 122 -3.16 -1.13 10.62
CA ALA A 122 -3.99 0.01 10.25
C ALA A 122 -5.17 0.23 11.23
N PRO A 123 -5.95 -0.80 11.63
CA PRO A 123 -7.05 -0.60 12.60
C PRO A 123 -6.55 -0.15 13.98
N ARG A 124 -5.41 -0.69 14.44
CA ARG A 124 -4.80 -0.31 15.73
C ARG A 124 -4.33 1.14 15.71
N MET A 125 -3.65 1.55 14.64
CA MET A 125 -3.20 2.92 14.43
C MET A 125 -4.38 3.90 14.29
N ASP A 126 -5.40 3.57 13.51
CA ASP A 126 -6.60 4.41 13.33
C ASP A 126 -7.35 4.62 14.65
N THR A 127 -7.45 3.57 15.48
CA THR A 127 -8.04 3.67 16.82
C THR A 127 -7.29 4.69 17.69
N ASN A 128 -5.96 4.60 17.74
CA ASN A 128 -5.12 5.53 18.50
C ASN A 128 -5.19 6.96 17.94
N ALA A 129 -5.18 7.11 16.61
CA ALA A 129 -5.26 8.42 15.94
C ALA A 129 -6.60 9.13 16.21
N ARG A 130 -7.73 8.42 16.09
CA ARG A 130 -9.05 8.98 16.40
C ARG A 130 -9.18 9.37 17.87
N ALA A 131 -8.67 8.53 18.77
CA ALA A 131 -8.65 8.84 20.19
C ALA A 131 -7.78 10.07 20.48
N TYR A 132 -6.61 10.17 19.85
CA TYR A 132 -5.73 11.33 19.93
C TYR A 132 -6.44 12.62 19.51
N TRP A 133 -7.07 12.64 18.33
CA TRP A 133 -7.80 13.83 17.86
C TRP A 133 -8.99 14.17 18.76
N LYS A 134 -9.64 13.18 19.35
CA LYS A 134 -10.73 13.42 20.31
C LYS A 134 -10.21 14.09 21.58
N ALA A 135 -9.12 13.60 22.16
CA ALA A 135 -8.48 14.18 23.34
C ALA A 135 -7.96 15.61 23.05
N ALA A 136 -7.28 15.79 21.92
CA ALA A 136 -6.79 17.11 21.51
C ALA A 136 -7.94 18.12 21.31
N ARG A 137 -9.06 17.70 20.72
CA ARG A 137 -10.25 18.56 20.58
C ARG A 137 -10.82 18.96 21.94
N ALA A 138 -10.74 18.09 22.93
CA ALA A 138 -11.18 18.37 24.30
C ALA A 138 -10.19 19.22 25.12
N GLY A 139 -9.01 19.55 24.56
CA GLY A 139 -7.95 20.24 25.29
C GLY A 139 -7.18 19.38 26.29
N ASP A 140 -7.42 18.07 26.30
CA ASP A 140 -6.68 17.13 27.15
C ASP A 140 -5.33 16.78 26.50
N SER A 141 -4.40 17.73 26.58
CA SER A 141 -3.09 17.63 25.92
C SER A 141 -2.26 16.47 26.43
N GLU A 142 -2.39 16.09 27.71
CA GLU A 142 -1.63 14.98 28.28
C GLU A 142 -2.14 13.63 27.76
N GLN A 143 -3.46 13.42 27.75
CA GLN A 143 -4.03 12.22 27.15
C GLN A 143 -3.74 12.15 25.65
N ALA A 144 -3.83 13.28 24.95
CA ALA A 144 -3.48 13.39 23.54
C ALA A 144 -2.03 12.97 23.28
N ARG A 145 -1.08 13.43 24.11
CA ARG A 145 0.35 13.06 24.03
C ARG A 145 0.54 11.54 24.21
N LEU A 146 -0.13 10.92 25.18
CA LEU A 146 -0.05 9.47 25.42
C LEU A 146 -0.60 8.66 24.24
N LEU A 147 -1.73 9.09 23.67
CA LEU A 147 -2.35 8.41 22.52
C LEU A 147 -1.53 8.58 21.24
N HIS A 148 -0.93 9.75 21.04
CA HIS A 148 0.03 9.98 19.96
C HIS A 148 1.27 9.09 20.11
N ALA A 149 1.81 8.93 21.32
CA ALA A 149 2.93 8.03 21.57
C ALA A 149 2.62 6.57 21.18
N LYS A 150 1.43 6.06 21.55
CA LYS A 150 0.97 4.72 21.12
C LYS A 150 0.84 4.57 19.61
N PHE A 151 0.37 5.61 18.92
CA PHE A 151 0.39 5.62 17.46
C PHE A 151 1.82 5.53 16.90
N MET A 152 2.76 6.26 17.50
CA MET A 152 4.15 6.29 17.08
C MET A 152 4.92 4.98 17.37
N GLU A 153 4.48 4.16 18.33
CA GLU A 153 5.01 2.81 18.56
C GLU A 153 4.79 1.90 17.33
N ASP A 154 3.64 2.02 16.67
CA ASP A 154 3.27 1.22 15.50
C ASP A 154 3.80 1.77 14.18
N HIS A 155 4.07 3.08 14.13
CA HIS A 155 4.46 3.76 12.90
C HIS A 155 5.70 3.15 12.22
N PRO A 156 6.81 2.82 12.91
CA PRO A 156 7.95 2.15 12.27
C PRO A 156 7.63 0.78 11.69
N ALA A 157 6.74 0.01 12.33
CA ALA A 157 6.30 -1.27 11.82
C ALA A 157 5.50 -1.08 10.53
N SER A 158 4.53 -0.16 10.53
CA SER A 158 3.75 0.21 9.35
C SER A 158 4.63 0.68 8.18
N THR A 159 5.60 1.56 8.44
CA THR A 159 6.53 2.04 7.41
C THR A 159 7.35 0.91 6.79
N ARG A 160 7.90 0.00 7.61
CA ARG A 160 8.65 -1.16 7.11
C ARG A 160 7.75 -2.10 6.31
N THR A 161 6.54 -2.38 6.80
CA THR A 161 5.58 -3.24 6.11
C THR A 161 5.21 -2.68 4.74
N HIS A 162 4.90 -1.38 4.63
CA HIS A 162 4.68 -0.73 3.34
C HIS A 162 5.91 -0.78 2.43
N GLY A 163 7.12 -0.60 2.98
CA GLY A 163 8.37 -0.76 2.23
C GLY A 163 8.53 -2.17 1.64
N PHE A 164 8.19 -3.22 2.40
CA PHE A 164 8.20 -4.59 1.89
C PHE A 164 7.11 -4.84 0.85
N ILE A 165 5.89 -4.31 1.03
CA ILE A 165 4.82 -4.40 0.01
C ILE A 165 5.30 -3.75 -1.29
N LEU A 166 5.87 -2.55 -1.21
CA LEU A 166 6.42 -1.82 -2.37
C LEU A 166 7.47 -2.67 -3.11
N LEU A 167 8.41 -3.26 -2.37
CA LEU A 167 9.46 -4.12 -2.92
C LEU A 167 8.87 -5.34 -3.64
N PHE A 168 7.96 -6.06 -3.00
CA PHE A 168 7.39 -7.30 -3.54
C PHE A 168 6.45 -7.05 -4.71
N VAL A 169 5.61 -6.00 -4.66
CA VAL A 169 4.75 -5.59 -5.78
C VAL A 169 5.60 -5.18 -6.99
N SER A 170 6.66 -4.39 -6.78
CA SER A 170 7.60 -4.00 -7.85
C SER A 170 8.29 -5.21 -8.46
N GLY A 171 8.81 -6.13 -7.63
CA GLY A 171 9.43 -7.36 -8.11
C GLY A 171 8.46 -8.24 -8.91
N THR A 172 7.21 -8.38 -8.45
CA THR A 172 6.17 -9.12 -9.18
C THR A 172 5.85 -8.47 -10.52
N LEU A 173 5.76 -7.14 -10.56
CA LEU A 173 5.51 -6.37 -11.78
C LEU A 173 6.63 -6.57 -12.80
N VAL A 174 7.89 -6.42 -12.40
CA VAL A 174 9.07 -6.64 -13.27
C VAL A 174 9.12 -8.08 -13.78
N ALA A 175 8.90 -9.08 -12.91
CA ALA A 175 8.89 -10.47 -13.32
C ALA A 175 7.74 -10.78 -14.31
N SER A 176 6.60 -10.12 -14.16
CA SER A 176 5.44 -10.28 -15.04
C SER A 176 5.69 -9.66 -16.42
N THR A 177 6.26 -8.46 -16.49
CA THR A 177 6.60 -7.81 -17.76
C THR A 177 7.70 -8.55 -18.52
N TRP A 178 8.73 -9.04 -17.82
CA TRP A 178 9.79 -9.86 -18.41
C TRP A 178 9.26 -11.14 -19.06
N THR A 179 8.29 -11.80 -18.41
CA THR A 179 7.69 -13.03 -18.94
C THR A 179 6.94 -12.78 -20.26
N LEU A 180 6.40 -11.58 -20.46
CA LEU A 180 5.74 -11.20 -21.72
C LEU A 180 6.73 -10.88 -22.85
N SER A 181 7.92 -10.36 -22.54
CA SER A 181 8.93 -9.98 -23.53
C SER A 181 9.85 -11.14 -23.96
N GLY A 182 10.22 -12.05 -23.04
CA GLY A 182 11.23 -13.09 -23.29
C GLY A 182 10.74 -14.39 -23.96
N GLY A 183 9.48 -14.49 -24.38
CA GLY A 183 8.80 -15.76 -24.69
C GLY A 183 8.52 -16.09 -26.16
N ARG A 184 9.21 -15.50 -27.14
CA ARG A 184 9.11 -15.96 -28.54
C ARG A 184 10.30 -16.87 -28.86
N PRO A 185 10.13 -18.20 -29.02
CA PRO A 185 11.15 -19.00 -29.66
C PRO A 185 11.42 -18.45 -31.05
N CYS A 186 12.69 -18.44 -31.47
CA CYS A 186 13.08 -18.11 -32.84
C CYS A 186 12.33 -19.08 -33.78
N PRO A 187 11.75 -18.63 -34.91
CA PRO A 187 11.01 -19.50 -35.83
C PRO A 187 11.81 -20.65 -36.46
N GLU A 188 13.12 -20.74 -36.22
CA GLU A 188 14.04 -21.65 -36.91
C GLU A 188 14.01 -23.12 -36.45
N GLU A 189 13.40 -23.46 -35.32
CA GLU A 189 13.35 -24.87 -34.84
C GLU A 189 12.10 -25.65 -35.32
N ALA A 190 11.36 -25.14 -36.30
CA ALA A 190 10.15 -25.79 -36.84
C ALA A 190 10.34 -26.40 -38.26
N ARG A 191 11.57 -26.73 -38.65
CA ARG A 191 11.88 -27.51 -39.86
C ARG A 191 12.67 -28.75 -39.48
#